data_AF-A0A3M1WZV3-F1
#
_entry.id   AF-A0A3M1WZV3-F1
#
_cell.length_a   1.000
_cell.length_b   1.000
_cell.length_c   1.000
_cell.angle_alpha   90.00
_cell.angle_beta   90.00
_cell.angle_gamma   90.00
#
_symmetry.space_group_name_H-M   'P 1'
#
loop_
_entity.id
_entity.type
_entity.pdbx_description
1 polymer ?
#
loop_
_entity_poly.entity_id
_entity_poly.type
_entity_poly.pdbx_seq_one_letter_code
_entity_poly.pdbx_strand_id
1 'polypeptide(L)'
;MKRLILLLSLLSICLPAWATGEAATYFEIFVPPNNDPVRRDVALIVTALYDSTTFEIVDDDMDGDNDDSVSGMLMAGQSYVLYMRNGAVNDDANHRGESGAKQDGDFFIITTDKLVFASQSCDSDWQHDWVPATNKTSRGVRFIIYSPPTSYSNRDLNVFAYEEDTEITIRKISTQATTSQGYTVVNMQTAQLVAQRVIDPGKDIIVYHRDGRDIMQKGETYLIEANKPVTVQYGALHGNARDGGGSVPAANGSSAGELFYFTVPYQANREQEIRIVSWDDGNEVELAYYKQGDWEPIQTWDLDRLEPGDWVSYSGNKNAVFR
;
A
#
# COMPACT_ATOMS: atom_id res chain seq x y z
N MET A 1 -18.79 9.09 -41.92
CA MET A 1 -19.19 9.50 -40.56
C MET A 1 -19.42 8.33 -39.61
N LYS A 2 -20.39 7.43 -39.80
CA LYS A 2 -20.66 6.32 -38.85
C LYS A 2 -19.45 5.42 -38.56
N ARG A 3 -18.63 5.10 -39.58
CA ARG A 3 -17.40 4.30 -39.40
C ARG A 3 -16.27 5.07 -38.69
N LEU A 4 -16.22 6.39 -38.80
CA LEU A 4 -15.23 7.24 -38.13
C LEU A 4 -15.57 7.38 -36.64
N ILE A 5 -16.85 7.52 -36.31
CA ILE A 5 -17.35 7.54 -34.92
C ILE A 5 -17.12 6.18 -34.25
N LEU A 6 -17.33 5.07 -34.98
CA LEU A 6 -17.05 3.72 -34.48
C LEU A 6 -15.55 3.50 -34.23
N LEU A 7 -14.68 4.00 -35.11
CA LEU A 7 -13.23 3.91 -34.93
C LEU A 7 -12.75 4.77 -33.75
N LEU A 8 -13.26 6.00 -33.61
CA LEU A 8 -12.97 6.88 -32.47
C LEU A 8 -13.47 6.30 -31.14
N SER A 9 -14.65 5.65 -31.13
CA SER A 9 -15.15 4.97 -29.93
C SER A 9 -14.41 3.67 -29.61
N LEU A 10 -13.90 2.93 -30.61
CA LEU A 10 -13.01 1.78 -30.38
C LEU A 10 -11.63 2.21 -29.87
N LEU A 11 -11.09 3.34 -30.33
CA LEU A 11 -9.85 3.91 -29.81
C LEU A 11 -9.98 4.42 -28.36
N SER A 12 -11.17 4.84 -27.93
CA SER A 12 -11.44 5.19 -26.53
C SER A 12 -11.58 3.98 -25.59
N ILE A 13 -11.69 2.74 -26.11
CA ILE A 13 -11.86 1.52 -25.31
C ILE A 13 -10.52 0.80 -25.07
N CYS A 14 -9.43 1.22 -25.73
CA CYS A 14 -8.11 0.60 -25.61
C CYS A 14 -7.11 1.44 -24.80
N LEU A 15 -7.55 2.05 -23.69
CA LEU A 15 -6.59 2.48 -22.68
C LEU A 15 -6.31 1.28 -21.76
N PRO A 16 -5.09 0.71 -21.77
CA PRO A 16 -4.66 -0.14 -20.67
C PRO A 16 -4.62 0.71 -19.40
N ALA A 17 -5.69 0.66 -18.60
CA ALA A 17 -5.62 1.05 -17.20
C ALA A 17 -4.84 -0.05 -16.50
N TRP A 18 -3.51 0.07 -16.50
CA TRP A 18 -2.64 -0.81 -15.73
C TRP A 18 -2.63 -0.29 -14.31
N ALA A 19 -3.64 -0.73 -13.59
CA ALA A 19 -3.76 -0.61 -12.16
C ALA A 19 -2.82 -1.60 -11.48
N THR A 20 -1.83 -1.10 -10.76
CA THR A 20 -0.96 -1.95 -9.92
C THR A 20 -1.57 -2.01 -8.51
N GLY A 21 -1.92 -3.19 -8.02
CA GLY A 21 -2.33 -3.40 -6.62
C GLY A 21 -3.80 -3.09 -6.29
N GLU A 22 -4.67 -2.94 -7.28
CA GLU A 22 -6.11 -2.71 -7.04
C GLU A 22 -6.88 -3.98 -6.68
N ALA A 23 -8.09 -3.81 -6.15
CA ALA A 23 -8.97 -4.92 -5.83
C ALA A 23 -9.34 -5.74 -7.07
N ALA A 24 -9.06 -7.04 -7.04
CA ALA A 24 -9.29 -7.95 -8.14
C ALA A 24 -9.83 -9.29 -7.64
N THR A 25 -10.24 -10.14 -8.58
CA THR A 25 -10.62 -11.53 -8.29
C THR A 25 -9.51 -12.54 -8.56
N TYR A 26 -8.40 -12.07 -9.17
CA TYR A 26 -7.28 -12.88 -9.62
C TYR A 26 -5.99 -12.11 -9.37
N PHE A 27 -4.98 -12.76 -8.79
CA PHE A 27 -3.65 -12.22 -8.63
C PHE A 27 -2.58 -13.28 -8.91
N GLU A 28 -1.48 -12.84 -9.48
CA GLU A 28 -0.23 -13.58 -9.66
C GLU A 28 0.85 -12.81 -8.89
N ILE A 29 1.35 -13.38 -7.81
CA ILE A 29 2.19 -12.64 -6.85
C ILE A 29 3.37 -13.49 -6.44
N PHE A 30 4.58 -13.00 -6.73
CA PHE A 30 5.79 -13.49 -6.10
C PHE A 30 5.94 -12.86 -4.70
N VAL A 31 6.07 -13.70 -3.68
CA VAL A 31 6.35 -13.29 -2.30
C VAL A 31 7.83 -13.58 -2.04
N PRO A 32 8.69 -12.54 -1.92
CA PRO A 32 10.11 -12.75 -1.81
C PRO A 32 10.47 -13.35 -0.44
N PRO A 33 11.56 -14.13 -0.37
CA PRO A 33 12.12 -14.54 0.91
C PRO A 33 12.58 -13.33 1.72
N ASN A 34 12.53 -13.42 3.04
CA ASN A 34 13.32 -12.55 3.90
C ASN A 34 14.36 -13.33 4.69
N ASN A 35 15.60 -13.28 4.22
CA ASN A 35 16.74 -13.96 4.84
C ASN A 35 17.31 -13.16 6.02
N ASP A 36 16.46 -12.83 7.00
CA ASP A 36 16.86 -12.12 8.21
C ASP A 36 17.05 -13.10 9.39
N PRO A 37 18.23 -13.13 10.05
CA PRO A 37 18.49 -14.01 11.19
C PRO A 37 17.52 -13.85 12.38
N VAL A 38 16.84 -12.70 12.48
CA VAL A 38 15.92 -12.32 13.56
C VAL A 38 14.46 -12.71 13.27
N ARG A 39 14.17 -13.45 12.17
CA ARG A 39 12.80 -13.95 11.83
C ARG A 39 11.80 -12.84 11.52
N ARG A 40 12.17 -11.95 10.61
CA ARG A 40 11.24 -10.94 10.07
C ARG A 40 10.49 -11.57 8.89
N ASP A 41 9.56 -12.46 9.19
CA ASP A 41 8.93 -13.29 8.17
C ASP A 41 8.03 -12.43 7.25
N VAL A 42 7.96 -12.81 5.97
CA VAL A 42 7.07 -12.16 4.99
C VAL A 42 5.70 -12.83 5.05
N ALA A 43 4.65 -12.04 4.88
CA ALA A 43 3.28 -12.50 4.84
C ALA A 43 2.59 -12.07 3.55
N LEU A 44 1.84 -12.99 2.97
CA LEU A 44 0.78 -12.71 2.00
C LEU A 44 -0.53 -12.52 2.76
N ILE A 45 -1.22 -11.40 2.50
CA ILE A 45 -2.46 -11.03 3.17
C ILE A 45 -3.54 -10.84 2.12
N VAL A 46 -4.61 -11.63 2.20
CA VAL A 46 -5.79 -11.54 1.33
C VAL A 46 -6.96 -10.99 2.13
N THR A 47 -7.49 -9.83 1.74
CA THR A 47 -8.57 -9.13 2.47
C THR A 47 -9.83 -9.03 1.64
N ALA A 48 -10.96 -9.51 2.17
CA ALA A 48 -12.23 -9.48 1.47
C ALA A 48 -12.96 -8.14 1.59
N LEU A 49 -13.55 -7.69 0.47
CA LEU A 49 -14.38 -6.48 0.45
C LEU A 49 -15.86 -6.76 0.73
N TYR A 50 -16.28 -8.02 0.55
CA TYR A 50 -17.67 -8.44 0.63
C TYR A 50 -17.81 -9.67 1.52
N ASP A 51 -18.99 -9.85 2.09
CA ASP A 51 -19.30 -11.04 2.87
C ASP A 51 -19.33 -12.29 2.00
N SER A 52 -18.98 -13.42 2.62
CA SER A 52 -18.98 -14.73 1.98
C SER A 52 -18.18 -14.74 0.68
N THR A 53 -16.97 -14.17 0.71
CA THR A 53 -16.00 -14.22 -0.39
C THR A 53 -15.20 -15.49 -0.25
N THR A 54 -15.35 -16.42 -1.19
CA THR A 54 -14.51 -17.63 -1.26
C THR A 54 -13.18 -17.29 -1.91
N PHE A 55 -12.11 -17.85 -1.38
CA PHE A 55 -10.77 -17.65 -1.90
C PHE A 55 -9.98 -18.96 -1.97
N GLU A 56 -9.02 -18.98 -2.86
CA GLU A 56 -7.99 -20.01 -3.00
C GLU A 56 -6.66 -19.29 -3.24
N ILE A 57 -5.65 -19.66 -2.46
CA ILE A 57 -4.24 -19.31 -2.66
C ILE A 57 -3.59 -20.63 -3.08
N VAL A 58 -3.08 -20.68 -4.30
CA VAL A 58 -2.39 -21.83 -4.86
C VAL A 58 -0.91 -21.49 -4.95
N ASP A 59 -0.13 -22.31 -4.27
CA ASP A 59 1.32 -22.41 -4.42
C ASP A 59 1.62 -23.23 -5.69
N ASP A 60 2.50 -22.70 -6.55
CA ASP A 60 2.80 -23.27 -7.86
C ASP A 60 3.93 -24.31 -7.85
N ASP A 61 4.44 -24.70 -6.68
CA ASP A 61 5.51 -25.69 -6.48
C ASP A 61 6.81 -25.24 -7.19
N MET A 62 7.02 -23.92 -7.31
CA MET A 62 8.24 -23.36 -7.90
C MET A 62 9.47 -23.61 -7.02
N ASP A 63 9.30 -23.67 -5.70
CA ASP A 63 10.40 -23.88 -4.76
C ASP A 63 10.60 -25.36 -4.37
N GLY A 64 9.61 -26.24 -4.57
CA GLY A 64 9.80 -27.70 -4.58
C GLY A 64 8.86 -28.52 -3.68
N ASP A 65 7.87 -27.90 -3.04
CA ASP A 65 6.69 -28.55 -2.47
C ASP A 65 5.38 -27.76 -2.73
N ASN A 66 4.25 -28.17 -2.14
CA ASN A 66 2.94 -27.59 -2.43
C ASN A 66 2.05 -27.38 -1.19
N ASP A 67 2.68 -27.30 -0.02
CA ASP A 67 1.98 -27.34 1.26
C ASP A 67 1.44 -25.97 1.71
N ASP A 68 1.66 -24.92 0.93
CA ASP A 68 1.21 -23.55 1.20
C ASP A 68 -0.17 -23.21 0.63
N SER A 69 -0.73 -24.13 -0.17
CA SER A 69 -2.03 -23.94 -0.78
C SER A 69 -3.16 -23.93 0.28
N VAL A 70 -3.95 -22.87 0.29
CA VAL A 70 -5.06 -22.69 1.23
C VAL A 70 -6.31 -22.16 0.54
N SER A 71 -7.47 -22.70 0.93
CA SER A 71 -8.76 -22.18 0.50
C SER A 71 -9.68 -21.93 1.70
N GLY A 72 -10.65 -21.07 1.50
CA GLY A 72 -11.56 -20.70 2.57
C GLY A 72 -12.62 -19.69 2.17
N MET A 73 -13.23 -19.10 3.19
CA MET A 73 -14.23 -18.05 3.04
C MET A 73 -13.93 -16.91 4.00
N LEU A 74 -13.99 -15.68 3.49
CA LEU A 74 -13.81 -14.45 4.24
C LEU A 74 -15.10 -13.64 4.29
N MET A 75 -15.31 -12.96 5.41
CA MET A 75 -16.34 -11.94 5.56
C MET A 75 -15.80 -10.55 5.23
N ALA A 76 -16.67 -9.57 5.01
CA ALA A 76 -16.24 -8.22 4.64
C ALA A 76 -15.30 -7.61 5.69
N GLY A 77 -14.13 -7.16 5.23
CA GLY A 77 -13.05 -6.61 6.04
C GLY A 77 -12.22 -7.63 6.81
N GLN A 78 -12.51 -8.92 6.68
CA GLN A 78 -11.67 -10.00 7.19
C GLN A 78 -10.51 -10.26 6.23
N SER A 79 -9.37 -10.65 6.79
CA SER A 79 -8.19 -11.07 6.03
C SER A 79 -7.79 -12.48 6.40
N TYR A 80 -7.22 -13.21 5.44
CA TYR A 80 -6.38 -14.38 5.70
C TYR A 80 -4.91 -13.96 5.59
N VAL A 81 -4.12 -14.30 6.60
CA VAL A 81 -2.68 -13.99 6.69
C VAL A 81 -1.91 -15.30 6.55
N LEU A 82 -1.10 -15.43 5.51
CA LEU A 82 -0.23 -16.57 5.21
C LEU A 82 1.23 -16.13 5.41
N TYR A 83 1.98 -16.82 6.28
CA TYR A 83 3.38 -16.47 6.58
C TYR A 83 4.34 -17.44 5.92
N MET A 84 5.40 -16.91 5.31
CA MET A 84 6.49 -17.71 4.77
C MET A 84 7.45 -18.11 5.93
N ARG A 85 7.38 -19.34 6.46
CA ARG A 85 8.10 -19.79 7.68
C ARG A 85 8.50 -21.28 7.68
N ASN A 86 9.79 -21.58 7.93
CA ASN A 86 10.28 -22.98 7.96
C ASN A 86 9.49 -23.91 8.89
N GLY A 87 9.22 -25.13 8.41
CA GLY A 87 8.56 -26.22 9.13
C GLY A 87 7.03 -26.25 9.02
N ALA A 88 6.46 -25.37 8.21
CA ALA A 88 5.11 -25.47 7.68
C ALA A 88 4.96 -24.90 6.25
N VAL A 89 6.03 -24.27 5.74
CA VAL A 89 6.18 -23.50 4.51
C VAL A 89 7.71 -23.31 4.31
N ASN A 90 8.36 -23.92 3.33
CA ASN A 90 9.78 -23.66 2.99
C ASN A 90 10.89 -24.14 3.98
N ASP A 91 11.44 -25.36 3.81
CA ASP A 91 12.50 -25.94 4.65
C ASP A 91 13.83 -26.29 3.94
N ASP A 92 14.02 -25.81 2.70
CA ASP A 92 15.18 -26.15 1.85
C ASP A 92 16.54 -25.66 2.38
N ALA A 93 16.53 -24.68 3.29
CA ALA A 93 17.68 -24.32 4.09
C ALA A 93 17.71 -25.13 5.39
N ASN A 94 18.48 -26.23 5.40
CA ASN A 94 18.73 -27.06 6.59
C ASN A 94 19.08 -26.23 7.84
N HIS A 95 19.76 -25.09 7.69
CA HIS A 95 20.03 -24.13 8.76
C HIS A 95 20.06 -22.68 8.25
N ARG A 96 19.46 -21.78 9.04
CA ARG A 96 19.36 -20.33 8.79
C ARG A 96 20.74 -19.67 8.66
N GLY A 97 20.89 -18.82 7.64
CA GLY A 97 22.06 -17.95 7.50
C GLY A 97 23.35 -18.61 6.98
N GLU A 98 23.29 -19.87 6.54
CA GLU A 98 24.42 -20.49 5.83
C GLU A 98 24.41 -20.04 4.36
N SER A 99 25.50 -19.37 3.95
CA SER A 99 25.71 -18.97 2.57
C SER A 99 25.72 -20.19 1.65
N GLY A 100 24.66 -20.36 0.84
CA GLY A 100 24.56 -21.43 -0.16
C GLY A 100 23.26 -22.23 -0.14
N ALA A 101 22.42 -22.10 0.88
CA ALA A 101 21.05 -22.61 0.83
C ALA A 101 20.17 -21.72 -0.05
N LYS A 102 19.35 -22.31 -0.92
CA LYS A 102 18.38 -21.59 -1.76
C LYS A 102 17.35 -20.91 -0.85
N GLN A 103 16.86 -19.73 -1.27
CA GLN A 103 16.07 -18.85 -0.42
C GLN A 103 14.55 -19.02 -0.63
N ASP A 104 13.87 -18.89 0.51
CA ASP A 104 12.50 -19.24 0.85
C ASP A 104 11.37 -18.29 0.34
N GLY A 105 11.14 -18.17 -0.97
CA GLY A 105 10.02 -17.37 -1.50
C GLY A 105 9.29 -18.06 -2.64
N ASP A 106 8.00 -17.78 -2.76
CA ASP A 106 7.10 -18.58 -3.59
C ASP A 106 6.19 -17.70 -4.48
N PHE A 107 5.71 -18.29 -5.57
CA PHE A 107 4.81 -17.67 -6.51
C PHE A 107 3.38 -18.16 -6.31
N PHE A 108 2.53 -17.26 -5.82
CA PHE A 108 1.14 -17.58 -5.53
C PHE A 108 0.20 -17.14 -6.64
N ILE A 109 -0.74 -18.03 -6.97
CA ILE A 109 -1.95 -17.71 -7.74
C ILE A 109 -3.12 -17.60 -6.77
N ILE A 110 -3.73 -16.42 -6.70
CA ILE A 110 -4.89 -16.17 -5.84
C ILE A 110 -6.13 -16.07 -6.72
N THR A 111 -7.14 -16.90 -6.44
CA THR A 111 -8.44 -16.83 -7.12
C THR A 111 -9.57 -16.65 -6.12
N THR A 112 -10.57 -15.84 -6.49
CA THR A 112 -11.70 -15.51 -5.62
C THR A 112 -12.98 -15.30 -6.42
N ASP A 113 -14.14 -15.48 -5.78
CA ASP A 113 -15.44 -15.25 -6.42
C ASP A 113 -15.90 -13.78 -6.36
N LYS A 114 -15.27 -12.97 -5.50
CA LYS A 114 -15.55 -11.54 -5.29
C LYS A 114 -14.26 -10.77 -5.08
N LEU A 115 -14.31 -9.45 -5.22
CA LEU A 115 -13.12 -8.61 -5.11
C LEU A 115 -12.46 -8.73 -3.73
N VAL A 116 -11.14 -8.92 -3.75
CA VAL A 116 -10.26 -8.89 -2.60
C VAL A 116 -9.09 -7.93 -2.86
N PHE A 117 -8.43 -7.52 -1.78
CA PHE A 117 -7.07 -7.01 -1.86
C PHE A 117 -6.09 -8.13 -1.57
N ALA A 118 -4.97 -8.14 -2.29
CA ALA A 118 -3.80 -8.91 -1.94
C ALA A 118 -2.66 -7.93 -1.62
N SER A 119 -2.00 -8.11 -0.48
CA SER A 119 -0.87 -7.28 -0.07
C SER A 119 0.21 -8.13 0.56
N GLN A 120 1.45 -7.69 0.46
CA GLN A 120 2.58 -8.31 1.11
C GLN A 120 3.05 -7.44 2.28
N SER A 121 3.51 -8.06 3.35
CA SER A 121 4.18 -7.33 4.40
C SER A 121 5.20 -8.17 5.14
N CYS A 122 6.25 -7.55 5.63
CA CYS A 122 7.21 -8.16 6.53
C CYS A 122 6.83 -7.88 7.99
N ASP A 123 7.11 -8.83 8.90
CA ASP A 123 7.07 -8.65 10.36
C ASP A 123 8.16 -7.68 10.86
N SER A 124 8.17 -6.47 10.31
CA SER A 124 9.13 -5.41 10.59
C SER A 124 8.48 -4.05 10.42
N ASP A 125 8.88 -3.06 11.21
CA ASP A 125 8.37 -1.69 11.10
C ASP A 125 9.28 -0.79 10.27
N TRP A 126 9.86 -1.32 9.17
CA TRP A 126 10.72 -0.53 8.27
C TRP A 126 10.02 -0.12 6.98
N GLN A 127 8.98 -0.88 6.61
CA GLN A 127 8.28 -0.76 5.34
C GLN A 127 7.05 0.14 5.42
N HIS A 128 6.71 0.76 4.31
CA HIS A 128 5.43 1.42 4.10
C HIS A 128 4.94 1.17 2.68
N ASP A 129 3.63 1.25 2.50
CA ASP A 129 3.02 1.08 1.18
C ASP A 129 1.74 1.91 1.06
N TRP A 130 1.29 2.09 -0.18
CA TRP A 130 0.02 2.70 -0.52
C TRP A 130 -1.11 1.67 -0.41
N VAL A 131 -2.25 2.14 0.08
CA VAL A 131 -3.41 1.30 0.33
C VAL A 131 -4.43 1.53 -0.77
N PRO A 132 -4.83 0.50 -1.52
CA PRO A 132 -5.89 0.64 -2.50
C PRO A 132 -7.24 0.92 -1.81
N ALA A 133 -8.07 1.74 -2.45
CA ALA A 133 -9.43 1.97 -1.99
C ALA A 133 -10.37 0.83 -2.46
N THR A 134 -11.49 0.64 -1.76
CA THR A 134 -12.40 -0.49 -2.00
C THR A 134 -13.20 -0.39 -3.31
N ASN A 135 -12.88 0.57 -4.17
CA ASN A 135 -13.56 0.88 -5.43
C ASN A 135 -12.69 0.59 -6.67
N LYS A 136 -11.65 -0.25 -6.54
CA LYS A 136 -10.69 -0.57 -7.62
C LYS A 136 -9.96 0.68 -8.15
N THR A 137 -9.55 1.55 -7.25
CA THR A 137 -8.65 2.66 -7.54
C THR A 137 -7.81 2.89 -6.29
N SER A 138 -6.66 3.53 -6.40
CA SER A 138 -5.86 3.91 -5.23
C SER A 138 -6.40 5.15 -4.51
N ARG A 139 -7.36 5.87 -5.13
CA ARG A 139 -8.10 7.00 -4.53
C ARG A 139 -9.54 6.61 -4.22
N GLY A 140 -10.03 6.91 -3.02
CA GLY A 140 -11.41 6.61 -2.65
C GLY A 140 -11.80 7.09 -1.27
N VAL A 141 -12.98 6.65 -0.81
CA VAL A 141 -13.58 7.09 0.47
C VAL A 141 -13.58 5.99 1.53
N ARG A 142 -13.05 4.82 1.21
CA ARG A 142 -13.08 3.63 2.09
C ARG A 142 -11.86 2.76 1.84
N PHE A 143 -11.18 2.39 2.93
CA PHE A 143 -9.97 1.57 2.93
C PHE A 143 -10.02 0.59 4.10
N ILE A 144 -9.47 -0.61 3.91
CA ILE A 144 -9.39 -1.64 4.95
C ILE A 144 -7.93 -2.06 5.04
N ILE A 145 -7.37 -2.02 6.24
CA ILE A 145 -5.95 -2.28 6.47
C ILE A 145 -5.79 -3.23 7.64
N TYR A 146 -5.12 -4.35 7.43
CA TYR A 146 -4.58 -5.17 8.50
C TYR A 146 -3.18 -4.66 8.86
N SER A 147 -2.93 -4.44 10.14
CA SER A 147 -1.61 -4.02 10.64
C SER A 147 -0.80 -5.25 11.05
N PRO A 148 0.22 -5.67 10.29
CA PRO A 148 1.03 -6.84 10.64
C PRO A 148 1.85 -6.61 11.92
N PRO A 149 2.40 -7.69 12.53
CA PRO A 149 3.41 -7.60 13.56
C PRO A 149 4.54 -6.61 13.22
N THR A 150 5.07 -5.99 14.26
CA THR A 150 6.10 -4.96 14.16
C THR A 150 7.29 -5.27 15.07
N SER A 151 8.47 -4.76 14.72
CA SER A 151 9.71 -4.99 15.46
C SER A 151 10.00 -3.97 16.57
N TYR A 152 9.54 -2.72 16.43
CA TYR A 152 9.89 -1.65 17.36
C TYR A 152 8.72 -0.71 17.70
N SER A 153 8.03 -0.17 16.69
CA SER A 153 6.94 0.79 16.84
C SER A 153 5.62 0.29 16.24
N ASN A 154 4.51 0.94 16.56
CA ASN A 154 3.24 0.67 15.89
C ASN A 154 3.30 1.22 14.46
N ARG A 155 2.42 0.76 13.56
CA ARG A 155 2.38 1.34 12.22
C ARG A 155 1.73 2.72 12.27
N ASP A 156 2.25 3.60 11.44
CA ASP A 156 1.70 4.90 11.14
C ASP A 156 0.67 4.78 10.00
N LEU A 157 -0.25 5.74 9.93
CA LEU A 157 -1.21 5.91 8.85
C LEU A 157 -1.16 7.36 8.36
N ASN A 158 -1.05 7.56 7.05
CA ASN A 158 -1.16 8.87 6.44
C ASN A 158 -2.31 8.93 5.45
N VAL A 159 -2.90 10.11 5.32
CA VAL A 159 -4.04 10.36 4.44
C VAL A 159 -3.84 11.70 3.74
N PHE A 160 -4.03 11.70 2.42
CA PHE A 160 -3.88 12.88 1.58
C PHE A 160 -5.23 13.28 0.99
N ALA A 161 -5.66 14.50 1.30
CA ALA A 161 -6.87 15.08 0.75
C ALA A 161 -6.59 15.86 -0.53
N TYR A 162 -7.54 15.80 -1.46
CA TYR A 162 -7.52 16.55 -2.72
C TYR A 162 -8.49 17.73 -2.72
N GLU A 163 -9.30 17.85 -1.66
CA GLU A 163 -10.32 18.87 -1.49
C GLU A 163 -10.27 19.38 -0.05
N GLU A 164 -10.51 20.68 0.15
CA GLU A 164 -10.65 21.31 1.48
C GLU A 164 -11.77 20.64 2.28
N ASP A 165 -11.73 20.75 3.60
CA ASP A 165 -12.78 20.25 4.51
C ASP A 165 -13.05 18.73 4.32
N THR A 166 -12.00 17.95 4.04
CA THR A 166 -12.10 16.49 3.94
C THR A 166 -12.04 15.88 5.33
N GLU A 167 -13.17 15.32 5.79
CA GLU A 167 -13.23 14.60 7.06
C GLU A 167 -12.86 13.14 6.86
N ILE A 168 -11.88 12.68 7.64
CA ILE A 168 -11.46 11.28 7.73
C ILE A 168 -11.86 10.71 9.08
N THR A 169 -12.24 9.44 9.10
CA THR A 169 -12.55 8.67 10.31
C THR A 169 -11.85 7.34 10.28
N ILE A 170 -11.10 7.04 11.33
CA ILE A 170 -10.30 5.81 11.48
C ILE A 170 -10.93 5.00 12.60
N ARG A 171 -11.34 3.77 12.28
CA ARG A 171 -11.95 2.83 13.23
C ARG A 171 -11.14 1.55 13.29
N LYS A 172 -10.95 1.01 14.50
CA LYS A 172 -10.51 -0.37 14.69
C LYS A 172 -11.72 -1.28 14.56
N ILE A 173 -11.68 -2.23 13.65
CA ILE A 173 -12.77 -3.17 13.38
C ILE A 173 -12.48 -4.58 13.89
N SER A 174 -11.23 -4.89 14.24
CA SER A 174 -10.87 -6.15 14.87
C SER A 174 -11.37 -6.22 16.31
N THR A 175 -11.88 -7.39 16.69
CA THR A 175 -12.27 -7.70 18.08
C THR A 175 -11.14 -8.39 18.84
N GLN A 176 -10.18 -8.96 18.10
CA GLN A 176 -8.99 -9.60 18.63
C GLN A 176 -7.84 -9.42 17.62
N ALA A 177 -6.64 -9.14 18.13
CA ALA A 177 -5.44 -9.07 17.30
C ALA A 177 -5.02 -10.46 16.82
N THR A 178 -4.73 -10.59 15.52
CA THR A 178 -4.17 -11.79 14.89
C THR A 178 -2.69 -11.50 14.56
N THR A 179 -1.75 -12.20 15.19
CA THR A 179 -0.29 -12.02 14.95
C THR A 179 0.38 -13.30 14.46
N SER A 180 -0.42 -14.26 14.01
CA SER A 180 0.00 -15.55 13.47
C SER A 180 -0.79 -15.81 12.19
N GLN A 181 -0.39 -16.84 11.46
CA GLN A 181 -1.12 -17.31 10.29
C GLN A 181 -2.59 -17.60 10.62
N GLY A 182 -3.47 -17.29 9.67
CA GLY A 182 -4.89 -17.58 9.75
C GLY A 182 -5.77 -16.36 9.55
N TYR A 183 -7.00 -16.47 10.04
CA TYR A 183 -8.04 -15.48 9.85
C TYR A 183 -7.93 -14.33 10.87
N THR A 184 -8.10 -13.10 10.40
CA THR A 184 -8.40 -11.97 11.29
C THR A 184 -9.81 -12.11 11.86
N VAL A 185 -10.08 -11.49 13.02
CA VAL A 185 -11.41 -11.51 13.64
C VAL A 185 -11.95 -10.09 13.69
N VAL A 186 -12.93 -9.79 12.82
CA VAL A 186 -13.48 -8.44 12.63
C VAL A 186 -14.97 -8.38 12.93
N ASN A 187 -15.42 -7.22 13.38
CA ASN A 187 -16.83 -6.89 13.60
C ASN A 187 -17.06 -5.39 13.35
N MET A 188 -17.71 -5.08 12.23
CA MET A 188 -17.99 -3.70 11.82
C MET A 188 -19.01 -3.01 12.74
N GLN A 189 -19.89 -3.78 13.39
CA GLN A 189 -20.93 -3.25 14.28
C GLN A 189 -20.36 -2.79 15.63
N THR A 190 -19.24 -3.37 16.05
CA THR A 190 -18.51 -2.97 17.27
C THR A 190 -17.27 -2.14 16.98
N ALA A 191 -17.19 -1.55 15.79
CA ALA A 191 -16.04 -0.76 15.36
C ALA A 191 -15.77 0.40 16.34
N GLN A 192 -14.53 0.48 16.83
CA GLN A 192 -14.10 1.48 17.81
C GLN A 192 -13.49 2.68 17.10
N LEU A 193 -13.96 3.88 17.40
CA LEU A 193 -13.33 5.11 16.90
C LEU A 193 -11.92 5.24 17.47
N VAL A 194 -10.94 5.40 16.58
CA VAL A 194 -9.52 5.60 16.95
C VAL A 194 -9.14 7.05 16.77
N ALA A 195 -9.48 7.64 15.62
CA ALA A 195 -9.26 9.06 15.33
C ALA A 195 -10.28 9.58 14.32
N GLN A 196 -10.54 10.88 14.36
CA GLN A 196 -11.32 11.61 13.37
C GLN A 196 -10.69 12.98 13.16
N ARG A 197 -10.54 13.41 11.91
CA ARG A 197 -9.85 14.66 11.57
C ARG A 197 -10.42 15.26 10.30
N VAL A 198 -10.55 16.58 10.26
CA VAL A 198 -10.73 17.34 9.02
C VAL A 198 -9.35 17.77 8.53
N ILE A 199 -9.05 17.48 7.26
CA ILE A 199 -7.80 17.79 6.59
C ILE A 199 -8.06 18.51 5.25
N ASP A 200 -7.08 19.30 4.84
CA ASP A 200 -7.06 20.05 3.59
C ASP A 200 -5.87 19.59 2.72
N PRO A 201 -5.85 19.90 1.41
CA PRO A 201 -4.69 19.65 0.56
C PRO A 201 -3.39 20.19 1.16
N GLY A 202 -2.36 19.35 1.21
CA GLY A 202 -1.06 19.67 1.81
C GLY A 202 -0.98 19.52 3.34
N LYS A 203 -2.10 19.27 4.05
CA LYS A 203 -2.14 19.11 5.51
C LYS A 203 -2.48 17.67 5.91
N ASP A 204 -1.49 16.80 5.87
CA ASP A 204 -1.65 15.39 6.19
C ASP A 204 -1.76 15.10 7.71
N ILE A 205 -1.99 13.83 8.04
CA ILE A 205 -2.12 13.39 9.45
C ILE A 205 -0.82 12.87 10.08
N ILE A 206 0.30 12.91 9.34
CA ILE A 206 1.61 12.59 9.88
C ILE A 206 2.40 13.84 10.24
N VAL A 207 2.58 14.77 9.30
CA VAL A 207 3.42 15.96 9.49
C VAL A 207 2.65 17.04 10.25
N TYR A 208 1.42 17.35 9.82
CA TYR A 208 0.68 18.53 10.30
C TYR A 208 -0.22 18.22 11.49
N HIS A 209 -1.07 17.19 11.41
CA HIS A 209 -2.01 16.87 12.48
C HIS A 209 -1.53 15.81 13.47
N ARG A 210 -0.57 14.98 13.06
CA ARG A 210 0.09 13.93 13.88
C ARG A 210 -0.80 12.81 14.42
N ASP A 211 -2.12 12.83 14.19
CA ASP A 211 -3.04 11.77 14.62
C ASP A 211 -2.72 10.41 14.00
N GLY A 212 -2.04 10.40 12.85
CA GLY A 212 -1.66 9.19 12.13
C GLY A 212 -0.45 8.45 12.71
N ARG A 213 0.25 9.03 13.69
CA ARG A 213 1.50 8.45 14.22
C ARG A 213 1.22 7.35 15.25
N ASP A 214 1.89 6.20 15.11
CA ASP A 214 1.77 5.04 16.01
C ASP A 214 0.32 4.56 16.26
N ILE A 215 -0.59 4.87 15.33
CA ILE A 215 -2.04 4.69 15.50
C ILE A 215 -2.49 3.23 15.29
N MET A 216 -1.71 2.44 14.54
CA MET A 216 -2.08 1.08 14.15
C MET A 216 -1.34 0.04 14.98
N GLN A 217 -2.07 -0.60 15.89
CA GLN A 217 -1.58 -1.65 16.77
C GLN A 217 -1.39 -2.96 16.01
N LYS A 218 -0.34 -3.70 16.38
CA LYS A 218 0.01 -4.99 15.77
C LYS A 218 -1.14 -6.00 15.81
N GLY A 219 -1.36 -6.67 14.68
CA GLY A 219 -2.37 -7.70 14.48
C GLY A 219 -3.81 -7.20 14.39
N GLU A 220 -4.05 -5.89 14.50
CA GLU A 220 -5.39 -5.31 14.46
C GLU A 220 -5.78 -4.91 13.02
N THR A 221 -7.07 -4.86 12.74
CA THR A 221 -7.63 -4.46 11.45
C THR A 221 -8.39 -3.14 11.59
N TYR A 222 -8.19 -2.25 10.63
CA TYR A 222 -8.70 -0.89 10.63
C TYR A 222 -9.55 -0.62 9.39
N LEU A 223 -10.61 0.17 9.58
CA LEU A 223 -11.44 0.75 8.54
C LEU A 223 -11.23 2.26 8.54
N ILE A 224 -10.82 2.79 7.39
CA ILE A 224 -10.62 4.22 7.17
C ILE A 224 -11.73 4.67 6.22
N GLU A 225 -12.48 5.67 6.63
CA GLU A 225 -13.57 6.27 5.84
C GLU A 225 -13.36 7.76 5.71
N ALA A 226 -13.74 8.34 4.57
CA ALA A 226 -13.68 9.76 4.33
C ALA A 226 -14.98 10.28 3.69
N ASN A 227 -15.32 11.54 3.91
CA ASN A 227 -16.47 12.18 3.26
C ASN A 227 -16.18 12.56 1.79
N LYS A 228 -14.90 12.66 1.40
CA LYS A 228 -14.41 12.98 0.06
C LYS A 228 -13.25 12.05 -0.32
N PRO A 229 -12.98 11.83 -1.61
CA PRO A 229 -11.96 10.85 -2.01
C PRO A 229 -10.53 11.29 -1.67
N VAL A 230 -9.83 10.42 -0.95
CA VAL A 230 -8.44 10.58 -0.47
C VAL A 230 -7.55 9.46 -1.02
N THR A 231 -6.23 9.56 -0.80
CA THR A 231 -5.29 8.43 -0.91
C THR A 231 -4.68 8.16 0.45
N VAL A 232 -4.28 6.90 0.69
CA VAL A 232 -3.84 6.42 2.00
C VAL A 232 -2.51 5.68 1.87
N GLN A 233 -1.60 6.00 2.79
CA GLN A 233 -0.32 5.31 2.95
C GLN A 233 -0.24 4.78 4.38
N TYR A 234 0.32 3.61 4.61
CA TYR A 234 0.51 3.08 5.95
C TYR A 234 1.89 2.43 6.10
N GLY A 235 2.34 2.28 7.34
CA GLY A 235 3.59 1.60 7.65
C GLY A 235 4.54 2.45 8.48
N ALA A 236 5.83 2.42 8.18
CA ALA A 236 6.84 3.20 8.87
C ALA A 236 6.98 4.59 8.24
N LEU A 237 6.22 5.58 8.73
CA LEU A 237 6.10 6.90 8.10
C LEU A 237 6.75 8.03 8.93
N HIS A 238 7.00 7.80 10.21
CA HIS A 238 7.62 8.80 11.08
C HIS A 238 8.75 8.26 11.96
N GLY A 239 8.43 7.40 12.93
CA GLY A 239 9.37 7.03 13.99
C GLY A 239 10.53 6.16 13.50
N ASN A 240 10.24 5.19 12.61
CA ASN A 240 11.22 4.25 12.09
C ASN A 240 11.21 4.18 10.54
N ALA A 241 10.91 5.31 9.90
CA ALA A 241 10.84 5.44 8.45
C ALA A 241 12.19 5.15 7.76
N ARG A 242 12.37 3.94 7.23
CA ARG A 242 13.64 3.50 6.62
C ARG A 242 13.50 3.14 5.15
N ASP A 243 12.78 2.05 4.91
CA ASP A 243 12.87 1.32 3.66
C ASP A 243 11.46 1.24 3.08
N GLY A 244 11.14 2.15 2.16
CA GLY A 244 9.88 2.07 1.45
C GLY A 244 9.99 2.79 0.12
N GLY A 245 9.36 2.20 -0.87
CA GLY A 245 9.25 2.70 -2.22
C GLY A 245 7.96 2.15 -2.79
N GLY A 246 7.19 3.00 -3.46
CA GLY A 246 5.92 2.62 -4.03
C GLY A 246 5.48 3.64 -5.05
N SER A 247 4.75 3.19 -6.06
CA SER A 247 4.15 4.08 -7.04
C SER A 247 3.12 4.96 -6.36
N VAL A 248 3.32 6.27 -6.42
CA VAL A 248 2.43 7.24 -5.78
C VAL A 248 1.09 7.30 -6.53
N PRO A 249 -0.06 7.16 -5.85
CA PRO A 249 -1.36 7.39 -6.45
C PRO A 249 -1.56 8.85 -6.87
N ALA A 250 -1.89 9.05 -8.13
CA ALA A 250 -2.33 10.33 -8.66
C ALA A 250 -3.74 10.69 -8.18
N ALA A 251 -4.13 11.95 -8.37
CA ALA A 251 -5.46 12.47 -8.10
C ALA A 251 -6.57 11.75 -8.88
N ASN A 252 -6.26 11.07 -9.97
CA ASN A 252 -7.22 10.24 -10.70
C ASN A 252 -7.36 8.81 -10.12
N GLY A 253 -6.55 8.44 -9.11
CA GLY A 253 -6.56 7.13 -8.47
C GLY A 253 -5.68 6.07 -9.13
N SER A 254 -4.95 6.39 -10.19
CA SER A 254 -3.97 5.49 -10.82
C SER A 254 -2.53 5.89 -10.50
N SER A 255 -1.54 5.14 -10.97
CA SER A 255 -0.12 5.47 -10.82
C SER A 255 0.40 6.49 -11.84
N ALA A 256 -0.48 7.05 -12.68
CA ALA A 256 -0.14 8.06 -13.68
C ALA A 256 -1.20 9.18 -13.71
N GLY A 257 -0.78 10.43 -13.71
CA GLY A 257 -1.69 11.58 -13.74
C GLY A 257 -0.96 12.91 -13.61
N GLU A 258 -1.74 13.97 -13.44
CA GLU A 258 -1.24 15.35 -13.44
C GLU A 258 -0.90 15.88 -12.03
N LEU A 259 -1.43 15.26 -10.98
CA LEU A 259 -1.28 15.73 -9.62
C LEU A 259 -1.11 14.54 -8.68
N PHE A 260 -0.10 14.61 -7.83
CA PHE A 260 0.18 13.63 -6.80
C PHE A 260 0.23 14.34 -5.45
N TYR A 261 -0.08 13.63 -4.37
CA TYR A 261 0.21 14.11 -3.02
C TYR A 261 0.85 12.98 -2.25
N PHE A 262 2.01 13.25 -1.65
CA PHE A 262 2.77 12.22 -0.96
C PHE A 262 3.69 12.82 0.09
N THR A 263 4.13 11.99 1.03
CA THR A 263 5.28 12.28 1.88
C THR A 263 6.41 11.33 1.49
N VAL A 264 7.66 11.77 1.67
CA VAL A 264 8.83 10.87 1.59
C VAL A 264 9.36 10.70 3.00
N PRO A 265 8.96 9.63 3.72
CA PRO A 265 9.46 9.35 5.06
C PRO A 265 10.98 9.21 5.06
N TYR A 266 11.66 9.80 6.04
CA TYR A 266 13.12 9.69 6.17
C TYR A 266 13.55 9.70 7.64
N GLN A 267 14.62 8.98 7.97
CA GLN A 267 15.29 9.17 9.28
C GLN A 267 16.21 10.38 9.19
N ALA A 268 16.28 11.21 10.25
CA ALA A 268 17.13 12.39 10.28
C ALA A 268 18.59 12.05 9.86
N ASN A 269 19.11 12.76 8.85
CA ASN A 269 20.39 12.54 8.15
C ASN A 269 20.42 11.48 7.03
N ARG A 270 19.27 10.92 6.62
CA ARG A 270 19.18 10.02 5.46
C ARG A 270 18.70 10.76 4.21
N GLU A 271 18.81 10.11 3.08
CA GLU A 271 18.42 10.60 1.76
C GLU A 271 16.90 10.64 1.58
N GLN A 272 16.40 11.65 0.87
CA GLN A 272 15.09 11.61 0.20
C GLN A 272 15.33 11.56 -1.30
N GLU A 273 14.73 10.58 -1.98
CA GLU A 273 14.81 10.42 -3.43
C GLU A 273 13.39 10.43 -4.01
N ILE A 274 13.21 11.22 -5.07
CA ILE A 274 11.98 11.29 -5.86
C ILE A 274 12.38 11.14 -7.32
N ARG A 275 11.79 10.16 -7.98
CA ARG A 275 11.87 9.98 -9.44
C ARG A 275 10.49 10.15 -10.04
N ILE A 276 10.39 11.03 -11.02
CA ILE A 276 9.19 11.24 -11.83
C ILE A 276 9.54 10.75 -13.23
N VAL A 277 8.66 9.95 -13.85
CA VAL A 277 8.85 9.49 -15.23
C VAL A 277 7.66 9.96 -16.05
N SER A 278 7.94 10.69 -17.13
CA SER A 278 6.90 11.17 -18.03
C SER A 278 6.42 10.05 -18.95
N TRP A 279 5.11 9.93 -19.14
CA TRP A 279 4.52 8.96 -20.07
C TRP A 279 4.43 9.49 -21.51
N ASP A 280 4.33 10.81 -21.68
CA ASP A 280 4.14 11.51 -22.95
C ASP A 280 5.25 12.55 -23.21
N ASP A 281 5.31 13.07 -24.42
CA ASP A 281 6.29 14.08 -24.82
C ASP A 281 5.87 15.50 -24.39
N GLY A 282 6.84 16.36 -24.06
CA GLY A 282 6.62 17.78 -23.78
C GLY A 282 5.84 18.08 -22.50
N ASN A 283 6.04 17.31 -21.43
CA ASN A 283 5.39 17.55 -20.14
C ASN A 283 6.21 18.51 -19.25
N GLU A 284 5.60 19.63 -18.88
CA GLU A 284 6.13 20.52 -17.85
C GLU A 284 5.76 19.95 -16.47
N VAL A 285 6.76 19.57 -15.69
CA VAL A 285 6.62 18.93 -14.38
C VAL A 285 7.18 19.85 -13.31
N GLU A 286 6.39 20.12 -12.26
CA GLU A 286 6.82 20.84 -11.05
C GLU A 286 6.80 19.88 -9.86
N LEU A 287 7.92 19.79 -9.12
CA LEU A 287 7.94 19.23 -7.78
C LEU A 287 7.87 20.39 -6.79
N ALA A 288 6.87 20.37 -5.89
CA ALA A 288 6.72 21.36 -4.83
C ALA A 288 6.46 20.70 -3.48
N TYR A 289 6.62 21.46 -2.39
CA TYR A 289 6.25 21.01 -1.05
C TYR A 289 5.39 22.04 -0.33
N TYR A 290 4.48 21.56 0.51
CA TYR A 290 3.58 22.43 1.26
C TYR A 290 4.29 23.08 2.44
N LYS A 291 4.14 24.39 2.59
CA LYS A 291 4.70 25.15 3.70
C LYS A 291 3.85 26.37 4.01
N GLN A 292 3.37 26.44 5.25
CA GLN A 292 2.70 27.61 5.83
C GLN A 292 1.50 28.15 5.02
N GLY A 293 0.76 27.29 4.31
CA GLY A 293 -0.40 27.71 3.53
C GLY A 293 -0.19 27.64 2.02
N ASP A 294 1.06 27.60 1.58
CA ASP A 294 1.44 27.68 0.16
C ASP A 294 2.26 26.47 -0.29
N TRP A 295 2.30 26.26 -1.60
CA TRP A 295 3.19 25.29 -2.24
C TRP A 295 4.46 26.00 -2.69
N GLU A 296 5.59 25.63 -2.10
CA GLU A 296 6.90 26.16 -2.48
C GLU A 296 7.55 25.25 -3.54
N PRO A 297 7.87 25.77 -4.74
CA PRO A 297 8.50 24.98 -5.78
C PRO A 297 9.91 24.55 -5.35
N ILE A 298 10.27 23.32 -5.68
CA ILE A 298 11.61 22.74 -5.47
C ILE A 298 12.37 22.75 -6.79
N GLN A 299 11.77 22.16 -7.82
CA GLN A 299 12.40 21.97 -9.12
C GLN A 299 11.32 21.80 -10.19
N THR A 300 11.66 22.21 -11.41
CA THR A 300 10.85 22.01 -12.60
C THR A 300 11.65 21.27 -13.66
N TRP A 301 10.95 20.51 -14.50
CA TRP A 301 11.52 19.80 -15.63
C TRP A 301 10.59 19.93 -16.84
N ASP A 302 11.17 19.97 -18.03
CA ASP A 302 10.46 19.66 -19.28
C ASP A 302 10.87 18.24 -19.65
N LEU A 303 9.95 17.27 -19.54
CA LEU A 303 10.22 15.85 -19.74
C LEU A 303 9.52 15.34 -20.98
N ASP A 304 10.27 14.67 -21.84
CA ASP A 304 9.71 13.87 -22.93
C ASP A 304 9.37 12.44 -22.47
N ARG A 305 8.75 11.64 -23.34
CA ARG A 305 8.29 10.30 -22.98
C ARG A 305 9.43 9.41 -22.51
N LEU A 306 9.20 8.74 -21.37
CA LEU A 306 10.13 7.88 -20.63
C LEU A 306 11.37 8.61 -20.09
N GLU A 307 11.40 9.94 -20.15
CA GLU A 307 12.45 10.74 -19.54
C GLU A 307 12.21 10.87 -18.03
N PRO A 308 13.23 10.63 -17.19
CA PRO A 308 13.13 10.79 -15.75
C PRO A 308 13.53 12.21 -15.30
N GLY A 309 12.76 12.76 -14.38
CA GLY A 309 13.16 13.87 -13.50
C GLY A 309 13.50 13.33 -12.12
N ASP A 310 14.77 13.44 -11.72
CA ASP A 310 15.26 12.96 -10.43
C ASP A 310 15.54 14.14 -9.48
N TRP A 311 15.05 14.03 -8.25
CA TRP A 311 15.40 14.91 -7.14
C TRP A 311 15.92 14.09 -5.96
N VAL A 312 17.13 14.42 -5.50
CA VAL A 312 17.81 13.75 -4.39
C VAL A 312 18.24 14.79 -3.36
N SER A 313 17.94 14.56 -2.07
CA SER A 313 18.35 15.45 -0.98
C SER A 313 19.07 14.71 0.14
N TYR A 314 20.25 15.22 0.51
CA TYR A 314 21.06 14.71 1.63
C TYR A 314 21.08 15.64 2.84
N SER A 315 20.94 16.96 2.64
CA SER A 315 21.06 17.99 3.68
C SER A 315 19.97 19.06 3.64
N GLY A 316 18.89 18.82 2.90
CA GLY A 316 17.77 19.75 2.70
C GLY A 316 16.40 19.09 2.77
N ASN A 317 16.32 17.93 3.44
CA ASN A 317 15.11 17.12 3.50
C ASN A 317 13.91 17.92 3.97
N LYS A 318 12.75 17.64 3.37
CA LYS A 318 11.50 18.31 3.67
C LYS A 318 10.62 17.34 4.45
N ASN A 319 10.30 17.72 5.68
CA ASN A 319 9.24 17.08 6.45
C ASN A 319 7.93 17.81 6.14
N ALA A 320 7.35 17.50 4.98
CA ALA A 320 6.18 18.15 4.41
C ALA A 320 5.48 17.20 3.42
N VAL A 321 4.26 17.55 3.04
CA VAL A 321 3.59 16.94 1.88
C VAL A 321 4.18 17.54 0.60
N PHE A 322 4.49 16.69 -0.36
CA PHE A 322 4.91 17.03 -1.72
C PHE A 322 3.73 16.96 -2.68
N ARG A 323 3.86 17.65 -3.82
CA ARG A 323 3.01 17.50 -4.99
C ARG A 323 3.83 17.45 -6.25
#